data_AF-A0A658NG49-F1
#
_entry.id   AF-A0A658NG49-F1
#
_cell.length_a   1.000
_cell.length_b   1.000
_cell.length_c   1.000
_cell.angle_alpha   90.00
_cell.angle_beta   90.00
_cell.angle_gamma   90.00
#
_symmetry.space_group_name_H-M   'P 1'
#
loop_
_entity.id
_entity.type
_entity.pdbx_description
1 polymer ?
#
loop_
_entity_poly.entity_id
_entity_poly.type
_entity_poly.pdbx_seq_one_letter_code
_entity_poly.pdbx_strand_id
1 'polypeptide(L)' 'GSESLLSDANMAIASAGWRFIYSLGKNDDHQFVGRSDLSYIFTDDFDKVPYNLRFFTGGDQTIRGFDYKSLSPEVDG' A
#
# COMPACT_ATOMS: atom_id res chain seq x y z
N GLY A 1 -1.06 7.36 30.90
CA GLY A 1 -2.12 6.55 30.27
C GLY A 1 -1.67 6.16 28.88
N SER A 2 -0.83 5.14 28.80
CA SER A 2 -0.10 4.76 27.58
C SER A 2 0.04 3.24 27.51
N GLU A 3 -1.10 2.55 27.39
CA GLU A 3 -1.12 1.08 27.22
C GLU A 3 -1.94 0.63 25.99
N SER A 4 -2.67 1.51 25.30
CA SER A 4 -3.64 1.10 24.28
C SER A 4 -3.11 0.98 22.83
N LEU A 5 -1.90 1.46 22.52
CA LEU A 5 -1.42 1.45 21.14
C LEU A 5 -0.64 0.20 20.72
N LEU A 6 -0.43 -0.78 21.61
CA LEU A 6 0.37 -1.97 21.32
C LEU A 6 -0.33 -3.32 21.56
N SER A 7 -1.43 -3.43 22.32
CA SER A 7 -1.90 -4.75 22.80
C SER A 7 -3.34 -5.20 22.52
N ASP A 8 -4.17 -4.44 21.80
CA ASP A 8 -5.54 -4.92 21.51
C ASP A 8 -5.61 -5.85 20.28
N ALA A 9 -4.64 -5.76 19.37
CA ALA A 9 -4.48 -6.67 18.25
C ALA A 9 -3.00 -7.02 18.07
N ASN A 10 -2.66 -8.30 18.21
CA ASN A 10 -1.34 -8.80 17.84
C ASN A 10 -1.21 -8.72 16.32
N MET A 11 -0.50 -7.72 15.84
CA MET A 11 -0.22 -7.56 14.42
C MET A 11 1.15 -6.92 14.18
N ALA A 12 1.73 -7.24 13.03
CA ALA A 12 2.90 -6.57 12.49
C ALA A 12 2.64 -6.19 11.03
N ILE A 13 3.20 -5.06 10.59
CA ILE A 13 3.06 -4.58 9.22
C ILE A 13 4.44 -4.50 8.59
N ALA A 14 4.62 -5.17 7.46
CA ALA A 14 5.78 -4.97 6.60
C ALA A 14 5.38 -4.14 5.38
N SER A 15 6.24 -3.20 4.99
CA SER A 15 6.03 -2.39 3.79
C SER A 15 7.36 -2.12 3.11
N ALA A 16 7.35 -2.24 1.78
CA ALA A 16 8.48 -2.01 0.92
C ALA A 16 8.02 -1.19 -0.29
N GLY A 17 8.87 -0.26 -0.73
CA GLY A 17 8.57 0.58 -1.88
C GLY A 17 9.82 0.83 -2.70
N TRP A 18 9.68 0.73 -4.02
CA TRP A 18 10.74 0.97 -4.99
C TRP A 18 10.30 2.05 -5.98
N ARG A 19 11.21 2.99 -6.24
CA ARG A 19 11.03 4.05 -7.24
C ARG A 19 12.31 4.15 -8.03
N PHE A 20 12.21 4.15 -9.35
CA PHE A 20 13.36 4.32 -10.23
C PHE A 20 13.02 5.27 -11.36
N ILE A 21 14.04 6.00 -11.80
CA ILE A 21 13.98 6.86 -12.97
C ILE A 21 15.15 6.44 -13.84
N TYR A 22 14.89 6.15 -15.10
CA TYR A 22 15.89 5.77 -16.07
C TYR A 22 15.77 6.66 -17.30
N SER A 23 16.86 7.36 -17.61
CA SER A 23 16.95 8.24 -18.77
C SER A 23 17.67 7.53 -19.91
N LEU A 24 17.17 7.72 -21.14
CA LEU A 24 17.71 7.15 -22.36
C LEU A 24 17.95 8.24 -23.41
N GLY A 25 19.01 8.06 -24.20
CA GLY A 25 19.40 8.95 -25.30
C GLY A 25 20.75 9.62 -25.04
N LYS A 26 21.33 10.26 -26.06
CA LYS A 26 22.58 11.03 -25.91
C LYS A 26 22.42 12.26 -25.02
N ASN A 27 21.20 12.78 -24.93
CA ASN A 27 20.84 13.97 -24.17
C ASN A 27 19.78 13.70 -23.10
N ASP A 28 19.50 12.44 -22.75
CA ASP A 28 18.47 12.05 -21.76
C ASP A 28 17.03 12.48 -22.10
N ASP A 29 16.71 12.60 -23.40
CA ASP A 29 15.41 13.09 -23.88
C ASP A 29 14.22 12.16 -23.56
N HIS A 30 14.48 10.90 -23.22
CA HIS A 30 13.44 9.93 -22.86
C HIS A 30 13.60 9.47 -21.42
N GLN A 31 12.56 9.66 -20.60
CA GLN A 31 12.55 9.22 -19.20
C GLN A 31 11.52 8.13 -18.96
N PHE A 32 11.96 7.07 -18.29
CA PHE A 32 11.11 6.00 -17.79
C PHE A 32 11.05 6.10 -16.28
N VAL A 33 9.84 6.21 -15.75
CA VAL A 33 9.60 6.26 -14.31
C VAL A 33 8.88 4.99 -13.90
N GLY A 34 9.50 4.23 -13.01
CA GLY A 34 8.90 3.03 -12.43
C GLY A 34 8.65 3.22 -10.94
N ARG A 35 7.52 2.69 -10.48
CA ARG A 35 7.11 2.66 -9.07
C ARG A 35 6.53 1.29 -8.76
N SER A 36 6.89 0.75 -7.60
CA SER A 36 6.31 -0.46 -7.04
C SER A 36 6.16 -0.27 -5.53
N ASP A 37 5.03 -0.70 -4.97
CA ASP A 37 4.78 -0.70 -3.53
C ASP A 37 4.21 -2.07 -3.14
N LEU A 38 4.73 -2.64 -2.06
CA LEU A 38 4.35 -3.94 -1.51
C LEU A 38 4.15 -3.79 -0.02
N SER A 39 3.00 -4.21 0.48
CA SER A 39 2.70 -4.17 1.90
C SER A 39 1.98 -5.45 2.34
N TYR A 40 2.27 -5.89 3.56
CA TYR A 40 1.71 -7.10 4.13
C TYR A 40 1.40 -6.91 5.61
N ILE A 41 0.23 -7.41 6.04
CA ILE A 41 -0.20 -7.40 7.43
C ILE A 41 -0.08 -8.84 7.96
N PHE A 42 0.76 -9.01 8.97
CA PHE A 42 0.85 -10.23 9.76
C PHE A 42 -0.09 -10.09 10.95
N THR A 43 -1.11 -10.92 11.04
CA THR A 43 -2.05 -10.95 12.16
C THR A 43 -2.70 -12.32 12.24
N ASP A 44 -3.07 -12.75 13.44
CA ASP A 44 -3.81 -13.99 13.66
C ASP A 44 -5.33 -13.81 13.40
N ASP A 45 -5.82 -12.57 13.38
CA ASP A 45 -7.24 -12.24 13.24
C ASP A 45 -7.42 -10.94 12.43
N PHE A 46 -7.63 -11.08 11.12
CA PHE A 46 -7.75 -9.94 10.21
C PHE A 46 -8.99 -9.08 10.48
N ASP A 47 -10.07 -9.66 11.00
CA ASP A 47 -11.30 -8.93 11.30
C ASP A 47 -11.10 -7.92 12.42
N LYS A 48 -10.18 -8.20 13.35
CA LYS A 48 -9.76 -7.27 14.40
C LYS A 48 -8.81 -6.18 13.92
N VAL A 49 -8.26 -6.26 12.70
CA VAL A 49 -7.41 -5.20 12.15
C VAL A 49 -8.26 -3.96 11.89
N PRO A 50 -7.97 -2.83 12.57
CA PRO A 50 -8.65 -1.56 12.34
C PRO A 50 -8.65 -1.15 10.85
N TYR A 51 -9.76 -0.64 10.35
CA TYR A 51 -9.92 -0.29 8.93
C TYR A 51 -8.86 0.70 8.43
N ASN A 52 -8.42 1.64 9.28
CA ASN A 52 -7.38 2.61 8.96
C ASN A 52 -5.97 2.01 8.81
N LEU A 53 -5.76 0.77 9.26
CA LEU A 53 -4.51 0.01 9.11
C LEU A 53 -4.55 -0.99 7.94
N ARG A 54 -5.72 -1.19 7.31
CA ARG A 54 -5.87 -2.06 6.14
C ARG A 54 -5.38 -1.37 4.87
N PHE A 55 -4.93 -2.18 3.92
CA PHE A 55 -4.45 -1.68 2.63
C PHE A 55 -5.56 -1.65 1.59
N PHE A 56 -5.60 -0.55 0.84
CA PHE A 56 -6.50 -0.32 -0.28
C PHE A 56 -5.68 0.25 -1.44
N THR A 57 -6.11 -0.03 -2.67
CA THR A 57 -5.53 0.58 -3.87
C THR A 57 -6.60 1.28 -4.70
N GLY A 58 -6.20 2.02 -5.72
CA GLY A 58 -7.05 2.95 -6.47
C GLY A 58 -6.85 4.41 -6.07
N GLY A 59 -6.89 5.28 -7.08
CA GLY A 59 -6.57 6.70 -6.99
C GLY A 59 -5.23 7.08 -7.62
N ASP A 60 -4.95 8.37 -7.68
CA ASP A 60 -3.88 8.93 -8.53
C ASP A 60 -2.46 8.48 -8.18
N GLN A 61 -2.23 8.11 -6.93
CA GLN A 61 -0.90 7.76 -6.39
C GLN A 61 -0.66 6.25 -6.29
N THR A 62 -1.64 5.43 -6.65
CA THR A 62 -1.54 3.97 -6.62
C THR A 62 -1.87 3.41 -8.01
N ILE A 63 -3.15 3.39 -8.38
CA ILE A 63 -3.63 2.95 -9.69
C ILE A 63 -4.61 4.00 -10.22
N ARG A 64 -4.09 4.87 -11.11
CA ARG A 64 -4.90 5.84 -11.85
C ARG A 64 -5.98 5.14 -12.66
N GLY A 65 -7.13 5.79 -12.82
CA GLY A 65 -8.29 5.23 -13.50
C GLY A 65 -9.24 4.44 -12.60
N PHE A 66 -8.88 4.24 -11.33
CA PHE A 66 -9.76 3.73 -10.29
C PHE A 66 -10.02 4.81 -9.25
N ASP A 67 -11.22 4.80 -8.67
CA ASP A 67 -11.56 5.70 -7.57
C ASP A 67 -10.69 5.46 -6.34
N TYR A 68 -10.58 6.48 -5.50
CA TYR A 68 -9.73 6.43 -4.31
C TYR A 68 -10.13 5.28 -3.37
N LYS A 69 -9.18 4.37 -3.10
CA LYS A 69 -9.37 3.18 -2.23
C LYS A 69 -10.49 2.23 -2.68
N SER A 70 -10.87 2.22 -3.96
CA SER A 70 -11.95 1.37 -4.44
C SER A 70 -11.57 -0.10 -4.64
N LEU A 71 -10.27 -0.41 -4.72
CA LEU A 71 -9.80 -1.76 -4.97
C LEU A 71 -9.39 -2.42 -3.65
N SER A 72 -10.20 -3.39 -3.22
CA SER A 72 -9.97 -4.28 -2.08
C SER A 72 -10.85 -5.53 -2.18
N PRO A 73 -10.61 -6.57 -1.38
CA PRO A 73 -11.57 -7.66 -1.22
C PRO A 73 -12.92 -7.13 -0.69
N GLU A 74 -14.01 -7.67 -1.22
CA GLU A 74 -15.37 -7.42 -0.77
C GLU A 74 -15.91 -8.66 -0.05
N VAL A 75 -16.82 -8.47 0.92
CA VAL A 75 -17.35 -9.57 1.75
C VAL A 75 -18.31 -10.48 0.96
N ASP A 76 -18.91 -9.95 -0.11
CA ASP A 76 -19.96 -10.63 -0.91
C ASP A 76 -19.46 -11.11 -2.28
N GLY A 77 -18.19 -11.51 -2.38
CA GLY A 77 -17.59 -12.08 -3.60
C GLY A 77 -18.03 -13.51 -3.92
#